data_AF-A0A3A5UTZ1-F1
#
_entry.id   AF-A0A3A5UTZ1-F1
#
_cell.length_a   1.000
_cell.length_b   1.000
_cell.length_c   1.000
_cell.angle_alpha   90.00
_cell.angle_beta   90.00
_cell.angle_gamma   90.00
#
_symmetry.space_group_name_H-M   'P 1'
#
loop_
_entity.id
_entity.type
_entity.pdbx_description
1 polymer ?
#
loop_
_entity_poly.entity_id
_entity_poly.type
_entity_poly.pdbx_seq_one_letter_code
_entity_poly.pdbx_strand_id
1 'polypeptide(L)'
;MREAAFMTCLVLTMSLSGCFGSEEQSTVNEEDTLYPDIYSRHTLDWNWTDSYSYVLQPGPHAALEVQEATITVDTTGVWGGGPNSADVHLSYWLPSNTEVGEQVPVIAVVSPYFSYGQPGDESNPTNIVAAGR
;
A
#
# COMPACT_ATOMS: atom_id res chain seq x y z
N MET A 1 39.45 34.77 41.69
CA MET A 1 38.03 34.44 41.96
C MET A 1 37.09 34.86 40.83
N ARG A 2 37.26 36.05 40.23
CA ARG A 2 36.40 36.53 39.13
C ARG A 2 36.50 35.70 37.84
N GLU A 3 37.72 35.34 37.43
CA GLU A 3 37.94 34.54 36.20
C GLU A 3 37.41 33.10 36.33
N ALA A 4 37.54 32.50 37.51
CA ALA A 4 37.01 31.16 37.78
C ALA A 4 35.48 31.14 37.77
N ALA A 5 34.82 32.17 38.31
CA ALA A 5 33.36 32.28 38.28
C ALA A 5 32.81 32.43 36.84
N PHE A 6 33.55 33.16 35.99
CA PHE A 6 33.18 33.36 34.60
C PHE A 6 33.26 32.05 33.80
N MET A 7 34.32 31.28 34.01
CA MET A 7 34.53 29.99 33.35
C MET A 7 33.48 28.96 33.78
N THR A 8 33.12 28.93 35.07
CA THR A 8 32.05 28.06 35.57
C THR A 8 30.67 28.42 35.01
N CYS A 9 30.35 29.71 34.87
CA CYS A 9 29.09 30.13 34.25
C CYS A 9 29.00 29.70 32.78
N LEU A 10 30.10 29.81 32.03
CA LEU A 10 30.14 29.46 30.61
C LEU A 10 29.99 27.95 30.37
N VAL A 11 30.53 27.11 31.26
CA VAL A 11 30.34 25.65 31.21
C VAL A 11 28.91 25.27 31.55
N LEU A 12 28.27 25.96 32.51
CA LEU A 12 26.88 25.69 32.88
C LEU A 12 25.90 26.07 31.77
N THR A 13 26.10 27.19 31.08
CA THR A 13 25.17 27.63 30.02
C THR A 13 25.21 26.75 28.77
N MET A 14 26.34 26.08 28.48
CA MET A 14 26.42 25.10 27.38
C MET A 14 25.44 23.92 27.56
N SER A 15 25.25 23.45 28.79
CA SER A 15 24.35 22.33 29.09
C SER A 15 22.86 22.68 28.98
N LEU A 16 22.51 23.99 29.06
CA LEU A 16 21.12 24.45 29.02
C LEU A 16 20.65 24.86 27.61
N SER A 17 21.56 24.97 26.63
CA SER A 17 21.21 25.42 25.27
C SER A 17 20.31 24.45 24.49
N GLY A 18 20.08 23.24 25.00
CA GLY A 18 19.13 22.27 24.44
C GLY A 18 17.80 22.15 25.20
N CYS A 19 17.63 22.83 26.34
CA CYS A 19 16.47 22.65 27.23
C CYS A 19 15.40 23.75 27.09
N PHE A 20 15.73 24.88 26.45
CA PHE A 20 14.81 26.02 26.24
C PHE A 20 14.41 26.22 24.77
N GLY A 21 14.61 25.21 23.93
CA GLY A 21 13.97 25.21 22.62
C GLY A 21 12.47 25.01 22.83
N SER A 22 11.65 25.99 22.46
CA SER A 22 10.22 25.73 22.28
C SER A 22 10.11 24.61 21.26
N GLU A 23 9.70 23.43 21.71
CA GLU A 23 9.10 22.46 20.82
C GLU A 23 7.87 23.19 20.27
N GLU A 24 7.94 23.67 19.02
CA GLU A 24 6.74 23.77 18.21
C GLU A 24 6.25 22.33 18.04
N GLN A 25 5.57 21.86 19.09
CA GLN A 25 4.82 20.63 19.07
C GLN A 25 3.70 20.93 18.09
N SER A 26 3.96 20.68 16.81
CA SER A 26 2.95 20.71 15.77
C SER A 26 1.87 19.76 16.26
N THR A 27 0.78 20.33 16.77
CA THR A 27 -0.44 19.61 17.15
C THR A 27 -1.01 19.08 15.85
N VAL A 28 -0.49 17.95 15.40
CA VAL A 28 -1.17 17.10 14.45
C VAL A 28 -2.44 16.71 15.20
N ASN A 29 -3.57 17.32 14.83
CA ASN A 29 -4.87 16.92 15.34
C ASN A 29 -4.99 15.40 15.09
N GLU A 30 -4.94 14.62 16.18
CA GLU A 30 -5.05 13.16 16.13
C GLU A 30 -6.41 12.69 15.59
N GLU A 31 -7.39 13.61 15.50
CA GLU A 31 -8.77 13.34 15.10
C GLU A 31 -8.98 13.08 13.59
N ASP A 32 -7.97 13.25 12.74
CA ASP A 32 -8.12 13.12 11.27
C ASP A 32 -7.40 11.89 10.67
N THR A 33 -7.10 10.88 11.49
CA THR A 33 -6.51 9.64 10.97
C THR A 33 -7.58 8.60 10.65
N LEU A 34 -7.58 8.09 9.42
CA LEU A 34 -8.47 7.00 8.97
C LEU A 34 -8.32 5.72 9.80
N TYR A 35 -7.20 5.59 10.53
CA TYR A 35 -6.82 4.41 11.28
C TYR A 35 -6.79 4.71 12.79
N PRO A 36 -7.17 3.76 13.64
CA PRO A 36 -7.01 3.88 15.08
C PRO A 36 -5.55 4.15 15.49
N ASP A 37 -5.40 4.93 16.55
CA ASP A 37 -4.12 5.18 17.20
C ASP A 37 -3.37 3.87 17.51
N ILE A 38 -2.06 3.88 17.28
CA ILE A 38 -1.20 2.69 17.42
C ILE A 38 -1.23 2.13 18.84
N TYR A 39 -1.29 3.00 19.86
CA TYR A 39 -1.34 2.55 21.26
C TYR A 39 -2.69 1.99 21.62
N SER A 40 -3.75 2.37 20.91
CA SER A 40 -5.12 1.90 21.12
C SER A 40 -5.44 0.60 20.37
N ARG A 41 -4.65 0.21 19.36
CA ARG A 41 -4.91 -1.00 18.51
C ARG A 41 -5.01 -2.33 19.27
N HIS A 42 -4.43 -2.42 20.46
CA HIS A 42 -4.50 -3.65 21.27
C HIS A 42 -5.90 -3.94 21.83
N THR A 43 -6.80 -2.95 21.83
CA THR A 43 -8.19 -3.12 22.30
C THR A 43 -9.16 -3.46 21.17
N LEU A 44 -8.70 -3.48 19.92
CA LEU A 44 -9.53 -3.83 18.77
C LEU A 44 -9.89 -5.31 18.80
N ASP A 45 -11.11 -5.62 18.34
CA ASP A 45 -11.56 -6.98 18.14
C ASP A 45 -10.96 -7.53 16.85
N TRP A 46 -9.85 -8.25 16.98
CA TRP A 46 -9.12 -8.82 15.86
C TRP A 46 -9.76 -10.13 15.42
N ASN A 47 -9.93 -10.30 14.11
CA ASN A 47 -10.37 -11.58 13.57
C ASN A 47 -9.19 -12.56 13.52
N TRP A 48 -9.34 -13.70 14.19
CA TRP A 48 -8.32 -14.76 14.29
C TRP A 48 -8.64 -16.01 13.46
N THR A 49 -9.57 -15.95 12.50
CA THR A 49 -10.03 -17.12 11.71
C THR A 49 -9.03 -17.58 10.63
N ASP A 50 -7.72 -17.59 10.92
CA ASP A 50 -6.63 -18.01 10.02
C ASP A 50 -6.61 -17.34 8.62
N SER A 51 -7.38 -16.25 8.44
CA SER A 51 -7.32 -15.41 7.25
C SER A 51 -6.25 -14.34 7.46
N TYR A 52 -5.26 -14.29 6.57
CA TYR A 52 -4.13 -13.36 6.68
C TYR A 52 -4.42 -11.97 6.10
N SER A 53 -5.61 -11.75 5.55
CA SER A 53 -6.02 -10.47 4.97
C SER A 53 -7.49 -10.15 5.30
N TYR A 54 -7.69 -9.22 6.22
CA TYR A 54 -9.02 -8.69 6.55
C TYR A 54 -8.97 -7.20 6.84
N VAL A 55 -10.12 -6.57 6.68
CA VAL A 55 -10.39 -5.18 7.09
C VAL A 55 -11.12 -5.19 8.42
N LEU A 56 -10.90 -4.18 9.26
CA LEU A 56 -11.57 -4.06 10.58
C LEU A 56 -13.10 -3.95 10.44
N GLN A 57 -13.56 -3.31 9.37
CA GLN A 57 -14.97 -3.18 9.04
C GLN A 57 -15.17 -3.59 7.58
N PRO A 58 -16.04 -4.58 7.30
CA PRO A 58 -16.36 -4.94 5.93
C PRO A 58 -17.06 -3.79 5.22
N GLY A 59 -16.70 -3.57 3.95
CA GLY A 59 -17.38 -2.60 3.10
C GLY A 59 -18.79 -3.07 2.70
N PRO A 60 -19.62 -2.17 2.14
CA PRO A 60 -21.00 -2.49 1.75
C PRO A 60 -21.11 -3.35 0.47
N HIS A 61 -20.00 -3.54 -0.26
CA HIS A 61 -19.97 -4.26 -1.53
C HIS A 61 -19.19 -5.56 -1.42
N ALA A 62 -19.71 -6.61 -2.03
CA ALA A 62 -19.01 -7.88 -2.19
C ALA A 62 -18.16 -7.87 -3.48
N ALA A 63 -17.09 -8.67 -3.49
CA ALA A 63 -16.32 -8.96 -4.70
C ALA A 63 -17.11 -9.91 -5.61
N LEU A 64 -17.13 -9.61 -6.90
CA LEU A 64 -17.67 -10.49 -7.93
C LEU A 64 -16.66 -11.59 -8.29
N GLU A 65 -17.12 -12.58 -9.07
CA GLU A 65 -16.22 -13.57 -9.66
C GLU A 65 -15.16 -12.89 -10.55
N VAL A 66 -14.00 -13.52 -10.64
CA VAL A 66 -12.88 -13.01 -11.44
C VAL A 66 -13.28 -12.96 -12.93
N GLN A 67 -12.96 -11.85 -13.57
CA GLN A 67 -13.21 -11.65 -15.00
C GLN A 67 -11.90 -11.55 -15.75
N GLU A 68 -11.93 -11.91 -17.04
CA GLU A 68 -10.74 -12.01 -17.87
C GLU A 68 -10.98 -11.36 -19.24
N ALA A 69 -9.94 -10.76 -19.78
CA ALA A 69 -9.94 -10.19 -21.12
C ALA A 69 -8.56 -10.38 -21.76
N THR A 70 -8.54 -10.56 -23.08
CA THR A 70 -7.32 -10.51 -23.88
C THR A 70 -7.35 -9.25 -24.72
N ILE A 71 -6.29 -8.45 -24.61
CA ILE A 71 -6.16 -7.15 -25.27
C ILE A 71 -5.00 -7.24 -26.25
N THR A 72 -5.29 -7.07 -27.54
CA THR A 72 -4.24 -6.95 -28.55
C THR A 72 -3.65 -5.54 -28.52
N VAL A 73 -2.35 -5.46 -28.28
CA VAL A 73 -1.58 -4.22 -28.18
C VAL A 73 -0.66 -4.09 -29.39
N ASP A 74 -0.62 -2.92 -30.00
CA ASP A 74 0.36 -2.58 -31.04
C ASP A 74 1.73 -2.38 -30.39
N THR A 75 2.71 -3.18 -30.82
CA THR A 75 4.09 -3.16 -30.33
C THR A 75 5.07 -2.71 -31.41
N THR A 76 4.57 -2.14 -32.50
CA THR A 76 5.39 -1.63 -33.61
C THR A 76 6.40 -0.61 -33.09
N GLY A 77 7.68 -0.85 -33.34
CA GLY A 77 8.77 0.07 -32.96
C GLY A 77 9.17 0.05 -31.48
N VAL A 78 8.57 -0.82 -30.65
CA VAL A 78 8.95 -0.96 -29.23
C VAL A 78 10.27 -1.72 -29.06
N TRP A 79 10.49 -2.75 -29.88
CA TRP A 79 11.69 -3.58 -29.87
C TRP A 79 12.23 -3.81 -31.28
N GLY A 80 13.55 -3.74 -31.45
CA GLY A 80 14.19 -3.97 -32.74
C GLY A 80 14.07 -5.43 -33.16
N GLY A 81 13.15 -5.72 -34.10
CA GLY A 81 12.98 -7.05 -34.70
C GLY A 81 11.99 -7.99 -33.99
N GLY A 82 11.28 -7.52 -32.96
CA GLY A 82 10.16 -8.27 -32.38
C GLY A 82 8.84 -8.07 -33.15
N PRO A 83 7.77 -8.78 -32.76
CA PRO A 83 6.48 -8.67 -33.43
C PRO A 83 5.89 -7.26 -33.29
N ASN A 84 5.05 -6.89 -34.26
CA ASN A 84 4.34 -5.60 -34.29
C ASN A 84 3.04 -5.61 -33.46
N SER A 85 2.67 -6.76 -32.88
CA SER A 85 1.54 -6.86 -31.97
C SER A 85 1.84 -7.90 -30.89
N ALA A 86 1.23 -7.71 -29.72
CA ALA A 86 1.23 -8.67 -28.63
C ALA A 86 -0.17 -8.79 -28.02
N ASP A 87 -0.57 -10.00 -27.64
CA ASP A 87 -1.79 -10.23 -26.89
C ASP A 87 -1.48 -10.22 -25.39
N VAL A 88 -2.12 -9.33 -24.66
CA VAL A 88 -1.95 -9.15 -23.21
C VAL A 88 -3.18 -9.70 -22.51
N HIS A 89 -2.96 -10.66 -21.61
CA HIS A 89 -4.01 -11.17 -20.75
C HIS A 89 -4.21 -10.27 -19.53
N LEU A 90 -5.47 -9.95 -19.22
CA LEU A 90 -5.88 -9.16 -18.08
C LEU A 90 -6.91 -9.94 -17.27
N SER A 91 -6.58 -10.26 -16.01
CA SER A 91 -7.56 -10.68 -15.01
C SER A 91 -7.91 -9.49 -14.10
N TYR A 92 -9.18 -9.34 -13.76
CA TYR A 92 -9.67 -8.25 -12.93
C TYR A 92 -10.81 -8.70 -12.01
N TRP A 93 -10.88 -8.09 -10.83
CA TRP A 93 -11.93 -8.29 -9.84
C TRP A 93 -12.70 -6.98 -9.70
N LEU A 94 -14.02 -7.08 -9.77
CA LEU A 94 -14.90 -5.93 -9.63
C LEU A 94 -15.76 -6.05 -8.37
N PRO A 95 -16.05 -4.93 -7.69
CA PRO A 95 -17.07 -4.91 -6.65
C PRO A 95 -18.47 -4.91 -7.27
N SER A 96 -19.43 -5.47 -6.55
CA SER A 96 -20.84 -5.63 -6.96
C SER A 96 -21.55 -4.33 -7.41
N ASN A 97 -21.16 -3.15 -6.92
CA ASN A 97 -21.75 -1.89 -7.39
C ASN A 97 -21.41 -1.56 -8.86
N THR A 98 -20.40 -2.20 -9.45
CA THR A 98 -20.14 -2.04 -10.89
C THR A 98 -21.25 -2.65 -11.77
N GLU A 99 -22.03 -3.62 -11.26
CA GLU A 99 -23.16 -4.20 -12.01
C GLU A 99 -24.27 -3.17 -12.26
N VAL A 100 -24.40 -2.16 -11.41
CA VAL A 100 -25.34 -1.05 -11.58
C VAL A 100 -24.73 0.14 -12.33
N GLY A 101 -23.51 -0.02 -12.87
CA GLY A 101 -22.83 0.96 -13.70
C GLY A 101 -22.03 2.02 -12.92
N GLU A 102 -21.81 1.83 -11.61
CA GLU A 102 -20.96 2.73 -10.84
C GLU A 102 -19.48 2.62 -11.26
N GLN A 103 -18.80 3.76 -11.28
CA GLN A 103 -17.36 3.83 -11.53
C GLN A 103 -16.60 3.67 -10.21
N VAL A 104 -15.57 2.84 -10.23
CA VAL A 104 -14.71 2.57 -9.08
C VAL A 104 -13.25 2.85 -9.41
N PRO A 105 -12.42 3.26 -8.42
CA PRO A 105 -10.99 3.40 -8.64
C PRO A 105 -10.35 2.05 -8.95
N VAL A 106 -9.32 2.06 -9.81
CA VAL A 106 -8.61 0.84 -10.23
C VAL A 106 -7.23 0.81 -9.58
N ILE A 107 -6.90 -0.33 -8.99
CA ILE A 107 -5.53 -0.66 -8.57
C ILE A 107 -4.98 -1.66 -9.59
N ALA A 108 -4.02 -1.22 -10.40
CA ALA A 108 -3.42 -2.04 -11.45
C ALA A 108 -2.05 -2.58 -11.02
N VAL A 109 -1.81 -3.87 -11.25
CA VAL A 109 -0.52 -4.52 -11.03
C VAL A 109 0.03 -4.97 -12.38
N VAL A 110 1.12 -4.35 -12.81
CA VAL A 110 1.86 -4.76 -14.01
C VAL A 110 3.11 -5.48 -13.57
N SER A 111 3.14 -6.80 -13.76
CA SER A 111 4.27 -7.64 -13.35
C SER A 111 4.70 -8.54 -14.51
N PRO A 112 5.99 -8.55 -14.89
CA PRO A 112 6.49 -9.45 -15.92
C PRO A 112 6.50 -10.92 -15.48
N TYR A 113 6.24 -11.19 -14.20
CA TYR A 113 6.21 -12.52 -13.63
C TYR A 113 4.81 -13.15 -13.64
N PHE A 114 3.76 -12.43 -14.02
CA PHE A 114 2.48 -13.06 -14.30
C PHE A 114 2.46 -13.50 -15.76
N SER A 115 2.84 -14.76 -15.98
CA SER A 115 2.82 -15.38 -17.30
C SER A 115 1.55 -16.20 -17.46
N TYR A 116 0.71 -15.80 -18.42
CA TYR A 116 -0.36 -16.62 -18.96
C TYR A 116 0.17 -17.22 -20.28
N GLY A 117 0.93 -18.31 -20.22
CA GLY A 117 1.50 -18.86 -21.46
C GLY A 117 2.41 -20.09 -21.34
N GLN A 118 2.28 -20.99 -22.31
CA GLN A 118 2.97 -22.27 -22.55
C GLN A 118 3.24 -23.19 -21.33
N PRO A 119 2.65 -24.40 -21.29
CA PRO A 119 2.76 -25.32 -20.16
C PRO A 119 4.21 -25.61 -19.76
N GLY A 120 4.57 -25.31 -18.51
CA GLY A 120 5.86 -25.64 -17.91
C GLY A 120 6.64 -24.45 -17.35
N ASP A 121 6.39 -23.22 -17.85
CA ASP A 121 7.01 -21.98 -17.36
C ASP A 121 5.97 -20.95 -16.87
N GLU A 122 4.72 -21.37 -16.71
CA GLU A 122 3.60 -20.53 -16.25
C GLU A 122 3.70 -20.24 -14.76
N SER A 123 3.55 -18.97 -14.40
CA SER A 123 3.07 -18.64 -13.05
C SER A 123 1.64 -19.13 -12.92
N ASN A 124 1.20 -19.42 -11.69
CA ASN A 124 -0.21 -19.71 -11.46
C ASN A 124 -1.06 -18.61 -12.12
N PRO A 125 -2.10 -18.98 -12.90
CA PRO A 125 -2.95 -18.01 -13.58
C PRO A 125 -3.42 -16.92 -12.61
N THR A 126 -3.41 -15.66 -13.06
CA THR A 126 -3.81 -14.52 -12.22
C THR A 126 -5.25 -14.61 -11.73
N ASN A 127 -6.09 -15.41 -12.37
CA ASN A 127 -7.46 -15.66 -11.94
C ASN A 127 -7.57 -16.66 -10.76
N ILE A 128 -6.49 -17.36 -10.41
CA ILE A 128 -6.46 -18.29 -9.27
C ILE A 128 -5.89 -17.58 -8.05
N VAL A 129 -6.75 -17.37 -7.05
CA VAL A 129 -6.31 -16.97 -5.71
C VAL A 129 -5.68 -18.21 -5.07
N ALA A 130 -4.35 -18.28 -5.04
CA ALA A 130 -3.64 -19.36 -4.34
C ALA A 130 -4.03 -19.34 -2.85
N ALA A 131 -4.18 -20.52 -2.23
CA ALA A 131 -4.53 -20.69 -0.81
C ALA A 131 -3.48 -20.14 0.20
N GLY A 132 -2.51 -19.35 -0.28
CA GLY A 132 -1.48 -18.70 0.51
C GLY A 132 -1.51 -17.19 0.32
N ARG A 133 -2.63 -16.55 0.68
CA ARG A 133 -2.76 -15.13 1.06
C ARG A 133 -3.97 -14.94 1.96
#